data_AF-A0A183IHB0-F1
#
_entry.id   AF-A0A183IHB0-F1
#
_cell.length_a   1.000
_cell.length_b   1.000
_cell.length_c   1.000
_cell.angle_alpha   90.00
_cell.angle_beta   90.00
_cell.angle_gamma   90.00
#
_symmetry.space_group_name_H-M   'P 1'
#
loop_
_entity.id
_entity.type
_entity.pdbx_description
1 polymer ?
#
loop_
_entity_poly.entity_id
_entity_poly.type
_entity_poly.pdbx_seq_one_letter_code
_entity_poly.pdbx_strand_id
1 'polypeptide(L)' 'MTLVQVYAPNLEGEYDIFLEEVQCALSEVPKTEFFILFGDFNAHVGVDAEKWNGVIARNGPTDINGLPVTNTL' A
#
# COMPACT_ATOMS: atom_id res chain seq x y z
N MET A 1 -18.32 10.52 -0.33
CA MET A 1 -17.30 9.48 -0.58
C MET A 1 -16.06 10.17 -1.12
N THR A 2 -14.88 9.81 -0.62
CA THR A 2 -13.60 10.34 -1.09
C THR A 2 -12.85 9.28 -1.90
N LEU A 3 -12.27 9.69 -3.03
CA LEU A 3 -11.45 8.84 -3.86
C LEU A 3 -10.03 9.42 -3.89
N VAL A 4 -9.06 8.64 -3.45
CA VAL A 4 -7.65 9.07 -3.37
C VAL A 4 -6.82 8.19 -4.28
N GLN A 5 -6.28 8.78 -5.34
CA GLN A 5 -5.36 8.13 -6.26
C GLN A 5 -3.93 8.47 -5.85
N VAL A 6 -3.07 7.46 -5.74
CA VAL A 6 -1.66 7.64 -5.37
C VAL A 6 -0.74 7.01 -6.39
N TYR A 7 0.47 7.57 -6.49
CA TYR A 7 1.57 6.99 -7.24
C TYR A 7 2.83 7.10 -6.39
N ALA A 8 3.34 5.97 -5.93
CA ALA A 8 4.52 5.94 -5.09
C ALA A 8 5.79 6.28 -5.88
N PRO A 9 6.80 6.87 -5.24
CA PRO A 9 8.09 7.10 -5.87
C PRO A 9 8.78 5.77 -6.20
N ASN A 10 9.57 5.76 -7.27
CA ASN A 10 10.43 4.61 -7.61
C ASN A 10 11.69 4.54 -6.73
N LEU A 11 12.00 5.62 -6.00
CA LEU A 11 13.18 5.72 -5.16
C LEU A 11 12.84 5.24 -3.74
N GLU A 12 13.55 4.22 -3.25
CA GLU A 12 13.31 3.60 -1.94
C GLU A 12 13.43 4.61 -0.78
N GLY A 13 14.31 5.61 -0.90
CA GLY A 13 14.52 6.66 0.11
C GLY A 13 13.39 7.69 0.23
N GLU A 14 12.43 7.69 -0.70
CA GLU A 14 11.27 8.61 -0.68
C GLU A 14 10.00 7.93 -0.16
N TYR A 15 10.08 6.63 0.15
CA TYR A 15 8.90 5.82 0.50
C TYR A 15 8.28 6.22 1.84
N ASP A 16 9.08 6.55 2.85
CA ASP A 16 8.59 6.97 4.16
C ASP A 16 7.82 8.30 4.06
N ILE A 17 8.34 9.26 3.27
CA ILE A 17 7.68 10.54 3.01
C ILE A 17 6.36 10.31 2.28
N PHE A 18 6.36 9.44 1.27
CA PHE A 18 5.14 9.05 0.56
C PHE A 18 4.07 8.50 1.51
N LEU A 19 4.43 7.62 2.46
CA LEU A 19 3.48 7.10 3.45
C LEU A 19 2.93 8.20 4.37
N GLU A 20 3.77 9.14 4.82
CA GLU A 20 3.35 10.28 5.64
C GLU A 20 2.35 11.18 4.89
N GLU A 21 2.60 11.47 3.62
CA GLU A 21 1.70 12.27 2.78
C GLU A 21 0.35 11.59 2.57
N VAL A 22 0.34 10.28 2.31
CA VAL A 22 -0.89 9.49 2.19
C VAL A 22 -1.66 9.50 3.51
N GLN A 23 -0.99 9.31 4.64
CA GLN A 23 -1.64 9.32 5.95
C GLN A 23 -2.22 10.70 6.29
N CYS A 24 -1.53 11.77 5.93
CA CYS A 24 -2.01 13.14 6.08
C CYS A 24 -3.30 13.36 5.28
N ALA A 25 -3.29 13.00 3.99
CA ALA A 25 -4.47 13.13 3.12
C ALA A 25 -5.68 12.32 3.63
N LEU A 26 -5.44 11.11 4.16
CA LEU A 26 -6.51 10.29 4.75
C LEU A 26 -7.04 10.86 6.08
N SER A 27 -6.21 11.58 6.83
CA SER A 27 -6.62 12.20 8.10
C SER A 27 -7.61 13.35 7.91
N GLU A 28 -7.62 13.97 6.73
CA GLU A 28 -8.55 15.04 6.36
C GLU A 28 -9.93 14.51 5.96
N VAL A 29 -10.05 13.21 5.65
CA VAL A 29 -11.33 12.61 5.32
C VAL A 29 -12.23 12.58 6.55
N PRO A 30 -13.45 13.16 6.49
CA PRO A 30 -14.40 13.08 7.59
C PRO A 30 -14.65 11.64 8.04
N LYS A 31 -14.66 11.39 9.35
CA LYS A 31 -14.89 10.04 9.92
C LYS A 31 -16.22 9.40 9.54
N THR A 32 -17.19 10.19 9.08
CA THR A 32 -18.51 9.75 8.62
C THR A 32 -18.54 9.37 7.13
N GLU A 33 -17.42 9.52 6.44
CA GLU A 33 -17.28 9.32 5.00
C GLU A 33 -16.41 8.10 4.70
N PHE A 34 -16.81 7.31 3.72
CA PHE A 34 -15.98 6.23 3.19
C PHE A 34 -14.98 6.81 2.20
N PHE A 35 -13.72 6.35 2.28
CA PHE A 35 -12.71 6.60 1.26
C PHE A 35 -12.28 5.33 0.55
N ILE A 36 -11.89 5.48 -0.71
CA ILE A 36 -11.23 4.45 -1.51
C ILE A 36 -9.84 4.96 -1.84
N LEU A 37 -8.82 4.23 -1.41
CA LEU A 37 -7.43 4.47 -1.76
C LEU A 37 -7.01 3.47 -2.85
N PHE A 38 -6.51 3.97 -3.98
CA PHE A 38 -6.12 3.15 -5.12
C PHE A 38 -4.95 3.80 -5.88
N GLY A 39 -4.28 3.03 -6.72
CA GLY A 39 -3.14 3.50 -7.50
C GLY A 39 -1.97 2.55 -7.45
N ASP A 40 -0.80 3.03 -7.89
CA ASP A 40 0.43 2.26 -7.88
C ASP A 40 1.23 2.63 -6.63
N PHE A 41 1.41 1.65 -5.76
CA PHE A 41 2.16 1.85 -4.52
C PHE A 41 3.64 1.53 -4.68
N ASN A 42 4.11 1.06 -5.84
CA ASN A 42 5.47 0.54 -6.04
C ASN A 42 5.95 -0.38 -4.90
N ALA A 43 4.98 -1.03 -4.25
CA ALA A 43 5.22 -1.90 -3.12
C ALA A 43 5.87 -3.16 -3.68
N HIS A 44 7.02 -3.55 -3.15
CA HIS A 44 7.50 -4.92 -3.31
C HIS A 44 6.56 -5.84 -2.51
N VAL A 45 5.36 -6.09 -3.05
CA VAL A 45 4.32 -6.89 -2.40
C VAL A 45 4.89 -8.30 -2.16
N GLY A 46 5.31 -8.54 -0.92
CA GLY A 46 5.91 -9.80 -0.47
C GLY A 46 7.22 -9.67 0.30
N VAL A 47 8.00 -8.60 0.13
CA VAL A 47 9.28 -8.43 0.83
C VAL A 47 9.11 -7.66 2.14
N ASP A 48 8.30 -6.61 2.14
CA ASP A 48 8.15 -5.69 3.27
C ASP A 48 6.79 -5.82 3.97
N ALA A 49 6.29 -7.05 4.16
CA ALA A 49 4.98 -7.29 4.81
C ALA A 49 4.85 -6.60 6.18
N GLU A 50 5.96 -6.40 6.89
CA GLU A 50 6.00 -5.64 8.15
C GLU A 50 5.70 -4.15 7.99
N LYS A 51 6.13 -3.49 6.90
CA LYS A 51 5.83 -2.07 6.62
C LYS A 51 4.35 -1.84 6.30
N TRP A 52 3.64 -2.87 5.86
CA TRP A 52 2.22 -2.80 5.49
C TRP A 52 1.25 -3.18 6.60
N ASN A 53 1.77 -3.52 7.79
CA ASN A 53 0.96 -3.87 8.95
C ASN A 53 0.15 -2.65 9.43
N GLY A 54 -1.16 -2.63 9.11
CA GLY A 54 -2.09 -1.55 9.43
C GLY A 54 -2.63 -0.76 8.24
N VAL A 55 -2.00 -0.88 7.06
CA VAL A 55 -2.46 -0.25 5.80
C VAL A 55 -3.33 -1.23 4.99
N ILE A 56 -2.97 -2.51 4.98
CA ILE A 56 -3.82 -3.57 4.43
C ILE A 56 -4.91 -3.84 5.47
N ALA A 57 -6.18 -3.63 5.09
CA ALA A 57 -7.31 -3.99 5.91
C ALA A 57 -7.13 -5.43 6.44
N ARG A 58 -7.39 -5.64 7.73
CA ARG A 58 -7.20 -6.87 8.54
C ARG A 58 -7.70 -8.19 7.90
N ASN A 59 -8.34 -8.14 6.74
CA ASN A 59 -8.92 -9.24 5.99
C ASN A 59 -8.33 -9.44 4.58
N GLY A 60 -7.26 -8.72 4.20
CA GLY A 60 -6.53 -9.00 2.96
C GLY A 60 -5.78 -10.33 3.10
N PRO A 61 -5.85 -11.25 2.12
CA PRO A 61 -5.13 -12.51 2.20
C PRO A 61 -3.65 -12.24 2.45
N THR A 62 -3.18 -12.66 3.63
CA THR A 62 -1.76 -12.68 3.95
C THR A 62 -1.17 -13.76 3.08
N ASP A 63 -0.32 -13.38 2.14
CA ASP A 63 0.36 -14.30 1.21
C ASP A 63 -0.56 -14.98 0.17
N ILE A 64 -0.36 -14.58 -1.10
CA ILE A 64 -0.64 -15.44 -2.27
C ILE A 64 0.63 -15.66 -3.11
N ASN A 65 1.81 -15.45 -2.53
CA ASN A 65 3.09 -15.63 -3.23
C ASN A 65 3.93 -16.77 -2.65
N GLY A 66 3.30 -17.78 -2.05
CA GLY A 66 3.89 -19.08 -1.75
C GLY A 66 4.11 -20.00 -2.96
N LEU A 67 4.46 -19.49 -4.15
CA LEU A 67 4.84 -20.35 -5.28
C LEU A 67 6.34 -20.18 -5.61
N PRO A 68 7.15 -21.26 -5.51
CA PRO A 68 8.49 -21.23 -6.04
C PRO A 68 8.40 -21.18 -7.57
N VAL A 69 8.72 -20.04 -8.16
CA VAL A 69 9.04 -19.99 -9.59
C VAL A 69 10.41 -20.61 -9.81
N THR A 70 10.47 -21.94 -9.73
CA THR A 70 11.47 -22.70 -10.48
C THR A 70 10.96 -22.85 -11.91
N ASN A 71 11.62 -22.19 -12.86
CA ASN A 71 11.75 -22.56 -14.28
C ASN A 71 12.82 -21.59 -14.81
N THR A 72 14.09 -21.96 -15.06
CA THR A 72 14.54 -22.93 -16.07
C THR A 72 13.78 -22.78 -17.38
N LEU A 73 14.20 -21.85 -18.24
CA LEU A 73 14.98 -22.07 -19.46
C LEU A 73 15.62 -20.75 -19.91
#